data_AF-A0A0G0HTX5-F1
#
_entry.id   AF-A0A0G0HTX5-F1
#
_cell.length_a   1.000
_cell.length_b   1.000
_cell.length_c   1.000
_cell.angle_alpha   90.00
_cell.angle_beta   90.00
_cell.angle_gamma   90.00
#
_symmetry.space_group_name_H-M   'P 1'
#
loop_
_entity.id
_entity.type
_entity.pdbx_description
1 polymer ?
#
loop_
_entity_poly.entity_id
_entity_poly.type
_entity_poly.pdbx_seq_one_letter_code
_entity_poly.pdbx_strand_id
1 'polypeptide(L)' 'MFEFIFKIWYMMVVLPFLIFLEGNKMFSNFLKKKNIYLHWDVFHSFLFILIILYIILWVKGYR' A
#
# COMPACT_ATOMS: atom_id res chain seq x y z
N MET A 1 24.74 -12.85 -13.43
CA MET A 1 24.23 -13.16 -12.07
C MET A 1 23.69 -11.92 -11.37
N PHE A 2 24.46 -10.83 -11.31
CA PHE A 2 24.03 -9.56 -10.69
C PHE A 2 22.74 -8.96 -11.31
N GLU A 3 22.63 -8.94 -12.65
CA GLU A 3 21.40 -8.49 -13.34
C GLU A 3 20.15 -9.31 -12.98
N PHE A 4 20.34 -10.61 -12.72
CA PHE A 4 19.24 -11.51 -12.38
C PHE A 4 18.72 -11.20 -10.97
N ILE A 5 19.64 -10.99 -10.02
CA ILE A 5 19.32 -10.55 -8.65
C ILE A 5 18.66 -9.16 -8.68
N PHE A 6 19.15 -8.25 -9.51
CA PHE A 6 18.59 -6.91 -9.64
C PHE A 6 17.15 -6.92 -10.18
N LYS A 7 16.85 -7.73 -11.21
CA LYS A 7 15.48 -7.89 -11.73
C LYS A 7 14.53 -8.47 -10.69
N ILE A 8 14.99 -9.48 -9.95
CA ILE A 8 14.22 -10.09 -8.86
C ILE A 8 13.94 -9.06 -7.76
N TRP A 9 14.94 -8.29 -7.35
CA TRP A 9 14.79 -7.23 -6.36
C TRP A 9 13.81 -6.14 -6.82
N TYR A 10 13.91 -5.71 -8.08
CA TYR A 10 13.00 -4.74 -8.68
C TYR A 10 11.55 -5.27 -8.69
N MET A 11 11.36 -6.54 -9.07
CA MET A 11 10.04 -7.18 -9.06
C MET A 11 9.46 -7.36 -7.66
N MET A 12 10.30 -7.62 -6.66
CA MET A 12 9.83 -7.85 -5.29
C MET A 12 9.63 -6.57 -4.47
N VAL A 13 10.39 -5.50 -4.75
CA VAL A 13 10.37 -4.29 -3.91
C VAL A 13 9.74 -3.10 -4.65
N VAL A 14 10.22 -2.81 -5.86
CA VAL A 14 9.78 -1.62 -6.60
C VAL A 14 8.38 -1.81 -7.16
N LEU A 15 8.10 -2.97 -7.76
CA LEU A 15 6.82 -3.26 -8.40
C LEU A 15 5.63 -3.20 -7.42
N PRO A 16 5.68 -3.82 -6.22
CA PRO A 16 4.59 -3.71 -5.26
C PRO A 16 4.37 -2.29 -4.76
N PHE A 17 5.45 -1.51 -4.62
CA PHE A 17 5.35 -0.11 -4.22
C PHE A 17 4.70 0.75 -5.31
N LEU A 18 5.04 0.54 -6.58
CA LEU A 18 4.40 1.21 -7.71
C LEU A 18 2.91 0.84 -7.81
N ILE A 19 2.58 -0.44 -7.67
CA ILE A 19 1.18 -0.90 -7.65
C ILE A 19 0.41 -0.25 -6.49
N PHE A 20 1.03 -0.13 -5.32
CA PHE A 20 0.43 0.54 -4.17
C PHE A 20 0.15 2.02 -4.44
N LEU A 21 1.09 2.76 -5.04
CA LEU A 21 0.91 4.18 -5.38
C LEU A 21 -0.22 4.38 -6.40
N GLU A 22 -0.25 3.58 -7.47
CA GLU A 22 -1.27 3.65 -8.51
C GLU A 22 -2.65 3.30 -7.94
N GLY A 23 -2.73 2.21 -7.17
CA GLY A 23 -3.95 1.78 -6.48
C GLY A 23 -4.46 2.82 -5.49
N ASN A 24 -3.57 3.46 -4.75
CA ASN A 24 -3.94 4.55 -3.83
C ASN A 24 -4.51 5.76 -4.58
N LYS A 25 -3.94 6.14 -5.73
CA LYS A 25 -4.48 7.22 -6.55
C LYS A 25 -5.89 6.90 -7.04
N MET A 26 -6.12 5.67 -7.50
CA MET A 26 -7.45 5.21 -7.91
C MET A 26 -8.45 5.22 -6.74
N PHE A 27 -8.04 4.77 -5.56
CA PHE A 27 -8.86 4.75 -4.35
C PHE A 27 -9.19 6.16 -3.84
N SER A 28 -8.21 7.06 -3.78
CA SER A 28 -8.40 8.48 -3.43
C SER A 28 -9.41 9.13 -4.38
N ASN A 29 -9.28 8.88 -5.69
CA ASN A 29 -10.22 9.39 -6.68
C ASN A 29 -11.64 8.83 -6.49
N PHE A 30 -11.77 7.55 -6.12
CA PHE A 30 -13.05 6.93 -5.80
C PHE A 30 -13.69 7.57 -4.55
N LEU A 31 -12.93 7.76 -3.48
CA LEU A 31 -13.40 8.40 -2.24
C LEU A 31 -13.83 9.86 -2.46
N LYS A 32 -13.06 10.61 -3.25
CA LYS A 32 -13.40 11.98 -3.66
C LYS A 32 -14.69 12.00 -4.47
N LYS A 33 -14.84 11.08 -5.44
CA LYS A 33 -16.07 10.96 -6.26
C LYS A 33 -17.31 10.64 -5.42
N LYS A 34 -17.15 9.86 -4.36
CA LYS A 34 -18.24 9.52 -3.44
C LYS A 34 -18.49 10.57 -2.35
N ASN A 35 -17.72 11.66 -2.36
CA ASN A 35 -17.76 12.73 -1.34
C ASN A 35 -17.56 12.21 0.10
N ILE A 36 -16.90 11.05 0.25
CA ILE A 36 -16.64 10.42 1.55
C ILE A 36 -15.43 11.08 2.20
N TYR A 37 -14.41 11.39 1.40
CA TYR A 37 -13.16 11.98 1.89
C TYR A 37 -12.49 12.83 0.81
N LEU A 38 -12.50 14.15 1.01
CA LEU A 38 -11.97 15.14 0.07
C LEU A 38 -10.45 15.26 0.11
N HIS A 39 -9.81 14.95 1.24
CA HIS A 39 -8.36 15.07 1.47
C HIS A 39 -7.69 13.72 1.72
N TRP A 40 -8.15 12.66 1.06
CA TRP A 40 -7.49 11.36 1.16
C TRP A 40 -6.16 11.34 0.38
N ASP A 41 -5.06 11.24 1.12
CA ASP A 41 -3.69 11.24 0.60
C ASP A 41 -2.95 9.92 0.86
N VAL A 42 -1.78 9.74 0.24
CA VAL A 42 -0.95 8.52 0.35
C VAL A 42 -0.66 8.12 1.80
N PHE A 43 -0.44 9.12 2.67
CA PHE A 43 -0.18 8.88 4.08
C PHE A 43 -1.36 8.22 4.80
N HIS A 44 -2.59 8.59 4.46
CA HIS A 44 -3.79 7.99 5.04
C HIS A 44 -3.93 6.52 4.64
N SER A 45 -3.66 6.19 3.36
CA SER A 45 -3.64 4.80 2.90
C SER A 45 -2.54 3.97 3.53
N PHE A 46 -1.35 4.55 3.72
CA PHE A 46 -0.25 3.88 4.39
C PHE A 46 -0.63 3.56 5.86
N LEU A 47 -1.19 4.54 6.56
CA LEU A 47 -1.65 4.39 7.95
C LEU A 47 -2.77 3.33 8.04
N PHE A 48 -3.72 3.34 7.12
CA PHE A 48 -4.77 2.32 7.04
C PHE A 48 -4.22 0.90 6.88
N ILE A 49 -3.22 0.72 6.01
CA ILE A 49 -2.55 -0.57 5.83
C ILE A 49 -1.80 -1.00 7.10
N LEU A 50 -1.11 -0.07 7.77
CA LEU A 50 -0.43 -0.35 9.04
C LEU A 50 -1.42 -0.79 10.12
N ILE A 51 -2.58 -0.14 10.22
CA ILE A 51 -3.65 -0.55 11.16
C ILE A 51 -4.14 -1.95 10.83
N ILE A 52 -4.40 -2.26 9.55
CA ILE A 52 -4.83 -3.60 9.14
C ILE A 52 -3.77 -4.65 9.50
N LEU A 53 -2.51 -4.38 9.19
CA LEU A 53 -1.38 -5.26 9.54
C LEU A 53 -1.29 -5.47 11.05
N TYR A 54 -1.44 -4.40 11.82
CA TYR A 54 -1.44 -4.45 13.27
C TYR A 54 -2.57 -5.34 13.80
N ILE A 55 -3.80 -5.17 13.30
CA ILE A 55 -4.94 -6.02 13.67
C ILE A 55 -4.67 -7.49 13.31
N ILE A 56 -4.12 -7.76 12.12
CA ILE A 56 -3.78 -9.13 11.68
C ILE A 56 -2.74 -9.76 12.61
N LEU A 57 -1.68 -9.02 12.94
CA LEU A 57 -0.61 -9.49 13.83
C LEU A 57 -1.17 -9.76 15.23
N TRP A 58 -1.98 -8.85 15.75
CA TRP A 58 -2.66 -9.00 17.03
C TRP A 58 -3.54 -10.25 17.05
N VAL A 59 -4.40 -10.44 16.05
CA VAL A 59 -5.30 -11.61 15.96
C VAL A 59 -4.52 -12.91 15.88
N LYS A 60 -3.35 -12.91 15.23
CA LYS A 60 -2.46 -14.07 15.16
C LYS A 60 -1.63 -14.30 16.43
N GLY A 61 -1.76 -13.44 17.45
CA GLY A 61 -1.05 -13.58 18.72
C GLY A 61 0.41 -13.08 18.69
N TYR A 62 0.84 -12.43 17.60
CA TYR A 62 2.09 -11.67 17.58
C TYR A 62 1.82 -10.35 18.32
N ARG A 63 2.18 -10.29 19.61
CA ARG A 63 2.09 -9.07 20.43
C ARG A 63 3.28 -8.16 20.21
#